data_AF-A0A7K6D250-F1
#
_entry.id   AF-A0A7K6D250-F1
#
_cell.length_a   1.000
_cell.length_b   1.000
_cell.length_c   1.000
_cell.angle_alpha   90.00
_cell.angle_beta   90.00
_cell.angle_gamma   90.00
#
_symmetry.space_group_name_H-M   'P 1'
#
loop_
_entity.id
_entity.type
_entity.pdbx_description
1 polymer ?
#
loop_
_entity_poly.entity_id
_entity_poly.type
_entity_poly.pdbx_seq_one_letter_code
_entity_poly.pdbx_strand_id
1 'polypeptide(L)'
;MHLVDLWLTRSLSMCLLLQSFVLMILCFHSASMCPKGCLCSHSGGLNVSCSNANLKEIPRDLPPETVLLYLDSNQITSIPNEIFKDLHQLRVLNLSKNGIEFIDEHAFKGVAETLQTLDLSDNRIKSVHKNAFNNLKARARIANNPWHCDCTLQQVLRSMASNHETANNVICKTSVLDEHAGRPFLNAANDADLCNLPKKTTDYAMLVTMFGWFTMVISYVVYYVRQNQEDARRHLEYLKSLPSRQKKPDEADDISTVV
;
A
#
# COMPACT_ATOMS: atom_id res chain seq x y z
N MET A 1 52.22 37.16 -54.68
CA MET A 1 52.33 37.15 -53.20
C MET A 1 51.01 37.53 -52.54
N HIS A 2 50.28 38.57 -52.98
CA HIS A 2 49.01 38.99 -52.35
C HIS A 2 47.84 37.99 -52.30
N LEU A 3 47.68 37.06 -53.27
CA LEU A 3 46.53 36.13 -53.30
C LEU A 3 46.66 34.96 -52.32
N VAL A 4 47.88 34.49 -52.05
CA VAL A 4 48.14 33.38 -51.12
C VAL A 4 47.95 33.86 -49.68
N ASP A 5 48.39 35.08 -49.37
CA ASP A 5 48.19 35.71 -48.07
C ASP A 5 46.70 35.99 -47.78
N LEU A 6 45.92 36.36 -48.80
CA LEU A 6 44.47 36.56 -48.67
C LEU A 6 43.71 35.24 -48.47
N TRP A 7 44.20 34.14 -49.04
CA TRP A 7 43.62 32.80 -48.88
C TRP A 7 43.97 32.20 -47.51
N LEU A 8 45.22 32.38 -47.05
CA LEU A 8 45.65 31.99 -45.71
C LEU A 8 44.90 32.77 -44.62
N THR A 9 44.75 34.09 -44.77
CA THR A 9 44.05 34.93 -43.78
C THR A 9 42.55 34.60 -43.68
N ARG A 10 41.87 34.30 -44.79
CA ARG A 10 40.49 33.81 -44.79
C ARG A 10 40.35 32.42 -44.17
N SER A 11 41.29 31.51 -44.45
CA SER A 11 41.32 30.17 -43.84
C SER A 11 41.55 30.24 -42.32
N LEU A 12 42.46 31.11 -41.87
CA LEU A 12 42.71 31.36 -40.45
C LEU A 12 41.46 31.91 -39.73
N SER A 13 40.79 32.90 -40.33
CA SER A 13 39.58 33.51 -39.76
C SER A 13 38.43 32.51 -39.63
N MET A 14 38.22 31.66 -40.64
CA MET A 14 37.22 30.59 -40.57
C MET A 14 37.56 29.55 -39.50
N CYS A 15 38.84 29.19 -39.36
CA CYS A 15 39.30 28.26 -38.34
C CYS A 15 39.12 28.81 -36.92
N LEU A 16 39.42 30.10 -36.70
CA LEU A 16 39.20 30.79 -35.42
C LEU A 16 37.72 30.89 -35.08
N LEU A 17 36.85 31.17 -36.06
CA LEU A 17 35.39 31.17 -35.86
C LEU A 17 34.88 29.77 -35.50
N LEU A 18 35.34 28.73 -36.18
CA LEU A 18 34.97 27.34 -35.88
C LEU A 18 35.46 26.92 -34.48
N GLN A 19 36.68 27.29 -34.10
CA GLN A 19 37.23 27.06 -32.76
C GLN A 19 36.44 27.81 -31.70
N SER A 20 36.05 29.07 -31.95
CA SER A 20 35.20 29.82 -31.01
C SER A 20 33.81 29.20 -30.87
N PHE A 21 33.23 28.68 -31.96
CA PHE A 21 31.92 28.02 -31.93
C PHE A 21 31.98 26.67 -31.20
N VAL A 22 33.04 25.88 -31.41
CA VAL A 22 33.32 24.65 -30.66
C VAL A 22 33.56 24.95 -29.18
N LEU A 23 34.31 26.01 -28.86
CA LEU A 23 34.54 26.46 -27.47
C LEU A 23 33.22 26.89 -26.82
N MET A 24 32.35 27.60 -27.55
CA MET A 24 31.01 27.96 -27.07
C MET A 24 30.15 26.71 -26.85
N ILE A 25 30.15 25.73 -27.76
CA ILE A 25 29.40 24.46 -27.58
C ILE A 25 29.92 23.67 -26.35
N LEU A 26 31.25 23.63 -26.15
CA LEU A 26 31.88 22.99 -24.99
C LEU A 26 31.59 23.75 -23.67
N CYS A 27 31.54 25.08 -23.72
CA CYS A 27 31.14 25.93 -22.59
C CYS A 27 29.64 25.85 -22.29
N PHE A 28 28.77 25.65 -23.29
CA PHE A 28 27.34 25.48 -23.10
C PHE A 28 26.99 24.11 -22.49
N HIS A 29 27.75 23.06 -22.81
CA HIS A 29 27.60 21.76 -22.13
C HIS A 29 28.02 21.79 -20.66
N SER A 30 28.74 22.83 -20.24
CA SER A 30 29.21 23.04 -18.86
C SER A 30 28.49 24.19 -18.16
N ALA A 31 27.36 24.66 -18.67
CA ALA A 31 26.39 25.40 -17.87
C ALA A 31 25.74 24.41 -16.90
N SER A 32 26.26 24.34 -15.68
CA SER A 32 25.71 23.56 -14.58
C SER A 32 24.19 23.75 -14.52
N MET A 33 23.42 22.71 -14.91
CA MET A 33 21.96 22.67 -14.89
C MET A 33 21.46 22.62 -13.44
N CYS A 34 21.75 23.68 -12.68
CA CYS A 34 21.28 23.80 -11.31
C CYS A 34 19.85 24.37 -11.35
N PRO A 35 18.86 23.73 -10.70
CA PRO A 35 17.51 24.27 -10.66
C PRO A 35 17.47 25.64 -10.00
N LYS A 36 16.52 26.49 -10.42
CA LYS A 36 16.35 27.82 -9.83
C LYS A 36 16.00 27.69 -8.34
N GLY A 37 16.72 28.42 -7.49
CA GLY A 37 16.53 28.36 -6.03
C GLY A 37 17.31 27.23 -5.34
N CYS A 38 18.12 26.47 -6.08
CA CYS A 38 19.01 25.45 -5.54
C CYS A 38 20.47 25.90 -5.61
N LEU A 39 21.27 25.34 -4.71
CA LEU A 39 22.73 25.47 -4.64
C LEU A 39 23.34 24.14 -5.07
N CYS A 40 24.15 24.18 -6.12
CA CYS A 40 24.85 23.02 -6.64
C CYS A 40 26.35 23.16 -6.33
N SER A 41 26.94 22.13 -5.74
CA SER A 41 28.36 22.10 -5.38
C SER A 41 28.99 20.77 -5.77
N HIS A 42 30.20 20.82 -6.31
CA HIS A 42 30.97 19.64 -6.69
C HIS A 42 32.04 19.37 -5.63
N SER A 43 31.73 18.48 -4.67
CA SER A 43 32.66 18.08 -3.61
C SER A 43 32.62 16.56 -3.42
N GLY A 44 33.41 15.81 -4.19
CA GLY A 44 33.39 14.34 -4.18
C GLY A 44 32.15 13.70 -4.83
N GLY A 45 31.37 14.51 -5.54
CA GLY A 45 30.08 14.19 -6.15
C GLY A 45 29.26 15.49 -6.29
N LEU A 46 28.23 15.49 -7.14
CA LEU A 46 27.34 16.65 -7.24
C LEU A 46 26.35 16.65 -6.07
N ASN A 47 26.43 17.69 -5.24
CA ASN A 47 25.49 17.97 -4.16
C ASN A 47 24.53 19.06 -4.62
N VAL A 48 23.23 18.76 -4.60
CA VAL A 48 22.14 19.68 -4.94
C VAL A 48 21.34 19.96 -3.68
N SER A 49 21.42 21.18 -3.17
CA SER A 49 20.65 21.64 -2.01
C SER A 49 19.62 22.67 -2.41
N CYS A 50 18.35 22.34 -2.22
CA CYS A 50 17.19 23.19 -2.48
C CYS A 50 16.37 23.40 -1.21
N SER A 51 17.03 23.36 -0.04
CA SER A 51 16.36 23.46 1.25
C SER A 51 15.72 24.84 1.43
N ASN A 52 14.49 24.90 1.92
CA ASN A 52 13.76 26.16 2.13
C ASN A 52 13.62 27.05 0.88
N ALA A 53 13.49 26.44 -0.30
CA ALA A 53 13.34 27.12 -1.58
C ALA A 53 11.86 27.39 -1.96
N ASN A 54 10.91 27.16 -1.04
CA ASN A 54 9.46 27.29 -1.27
C ASN A 54 8.94 26.44 -2.44
N LEU A 55 9.56 25.28 -2.66
CA LEU A 55 9.16 24.37 -3.73
C LEU A 55 7.82 23.70 -3.40
N LYS A 56 6.91 23.69 -4.37
CA LYS A 56 5.63 22.95 -4.28
C LYS A 56 5.72 21.54 -4.89
N GLU A 57 6.72 21.33 -5.74
CA GLU A 57 6.94 20.09 -6.48
C GLU A 57 8.44 19.83 -6.59
N ILE A 58 8.80 18.57 -6.82
CA ILE A 58 10.19 18.16 -7.06
C ILE A 58 10.61 18.66 -8.46
N PRO A 59 11.74 19.39 -8.60
CA PRO A 59 12.23 19.83 -9.90
C PRO A 59 12.53 18.64 -10.82
N ARG A 60 12.09 18.69 -12.08
CA ARG A 60 12.38 17.64 -13.07
C ARG A 60 13.78 17.78 -13.66
N ASP A 61 14.32 19.00 -13.66
CA ASP A 61 15.61 19.32 -14.27
C ASP A 61 16.77 19.11 -13.28
N LEU A 62 16.85 17.92 -12.68
CA LEU A 62 17.94 17.55 -11.78
C LEU A 62 19.08 16.90 -12.57
N PRO A 63 20.34 17.30 -12.35
CA PRO A 63 21.46 16.69 -13.08
C PRO A 63 21.62 15.20 -12.74
N PRO A 64 21.87 14.32 -13.74
CA PRO A 64 21.92 12.86 -13.54
C PRO A 64 23.09 12.39 -12.65
N GLU A 65 24.13 13.21 -12.54
CA GLU A 65 25.30 13.00 -11.68
C GLU A 65 25.07 13.39 -10.21
N THR A 66 23.85 13.79 -9.84
CA THR A 66 23.50 14.16 -8.45
C THR A 66 23.68 12.97 -7.52
N VAL A 67 24.51 13.14 -6.50
CA VAL A 67 24.81 12.14 -5.47
C VAL A 67 24.03 12.44 -4.19
N LEU A 68 23.90 13.72 -3.83
CA LEU A 68 23.21 14.18 -2.63
C LEU A 68 22.12 15.17 -3.05
N LEU A 69 20.88 14.91 -2.66
CA LEU A 69 19.74 15.76 -2.96
C LEU A 69 19.02 16.15 -1.67
N TYR A 70 19.04 17.45 -1.36
CA TYR A 70 18.34 18.03 -0.22
C TYR A 70 17.17 18.87 -0.71
N LEU A 71 15.96 18.43 -0.41
CA LEU A 71 14.69 19.08 -0.73
C LEU A 71 13.87 19.34 0.55
N ASP A 72 14.54 19.37 1.71
CA ASP A 72 13.89 19.54 3.00
C ASP A 72 13.33 20.96 3.21
N SER A 73 12.38 21.07 4.14
CA SER A 73 11.79 22.36 4.53
C SER A 73 11.12 23.08 3.35
N ASN A 74 10.45 22.33 2.47
CA ASN A 74 9.68 22.86 1.32
C ASN A 74 8.18 22.59 1.51
N GLN A 75 7.38 22.80 0.46
CA GLN A 75 5.92 22.65 0.45
C GLN A 75 5.49 21.53 -0.51
N ILE A 76 6.33 20.50 -0.69
CA ILE A 76 6.08 19.39 -1.60
C ILE A 76 4.97 18.51 -1.03
N THR A 77 3.96 18.18 -1.85
CA THR A 77 2.77 17.42 -1.41
C THR A 77 2.73 15.98 -1.90
N SER A 78 3.48 15.63 -2.94
CA SER A 78 3.51 14.27 -3.50
C SER A 78 4.85 13.94 -4.12
N ILE A 79 5.14 12.63 -4.20
CA ILE A 79 6.29 12.08 -4.92
C ILE A 79 5.77 11.28 -6.12
N PRO A 80 5.85 11.84 -7.34
CA PRO A 80 5.33 11.17 -8.52
C PRO A 80 6.20 9.98 -8.95
N ASN A 81 5.61 9.06 -9.71
CA ASN A 81 6.30 7.92 -10.30
C ASN A 81 7.55 8.32 -11.08
N GLU A 82 8.63 7.56 -10.90
CA GLU A 82 9.87 7.64 -11.70
C GLU A 82 10.53 9.04 -11.74
N ILE A 83 10.23 9.93 -10.79
CA ILE A 83 10.80 11.29 -10.74
C ILE A 83 12.32 11.31 -10.55
N PHE A 84 12.87 10.25 -9.95
CA PHE A 84 14.31 10.10 -9.71
C PHE A 84 14.98 9.12 -10.68
N LYS A 85 14.29 8.68 -11.74
CA LYS A 85 14.75 7.55 -12.58
C LYS A 85 16.13 7.76 -13.19
N ASP A 86 16.46 9.00 -13.54
CA ASP A 86 17.71 9.36 -14.23
C ASP A 86 18.87 9.65 -13.25
N LEU A 87 18.60 9.67 -11.94
CA LEU A 87 19.57 9.98 -10.88
C LEU A 87 20.29 8.72 -10.38
N HIS A 88 20.91 7.98 -11.29
CA HIS A 88 21.48 6.66 -10.97
C HIS A 88 22.57 6.70 -9.88
N GLN A 89 23.20 7.84 -9.64
CA GLN A 89 24.27 8.00 -8.64
C GLN A 89 23.75 8.48 -7.27
N LEU A 90 22.44 8.67 -7.11
CA LEU A 90 21.85 9.24 -5.91
C LEU A 90 22.03 8.32 -4.71
N ARG A 91 22.66 8.85 -3.65
CA ARG A 91 22.92 8.13 -2.40
C ARG A 91 22.09 8.65 -1.23
N VAL A 92 21.85 9.96 -1.19
CA VAL A 92 21.11 10.60 -0.11
C VAL A 92 19.99 11.44 -0.69
N LEU A 93 18.77 11.17 -0.23
CA LEU A 93 17.58 11.94 -0.55
C LEU A 93 16.93 12.42 0.74
N ASN A 94 16.90 13.73 0.95
CA ASN A 94 16.21 14.34 2.08
C ASN A 94 14.97 15.10 1.60
N LEU A 95 13.80 14.61 1.98
CA LEU A 95 12.48 15.18 1.73
C LEU A 95 11.76 15.51 3.05
N SER A 96 12.49 15.59 4.16
CA SER A 96 11.92 15.86 5.48
C SER A 96 11.29 17.27 5.56
N LYS A 97 10.39 17.47 6.52
CA LYS A 97 9.73 18.77 6.77
C LYS A 97 9.05 19.34 5.52
N ASN A 98 8.35 18.49 4.79
CA ASN A 98 7.51 18.86 3.66
C ASN A 98 6.02 18.62 4.01
N GLY A 99 5.14 18.75 3.03
CA GLY A 99 3.71 18.46 3.15
C GLY A 99 3.32 17.14 2.47
N ILE A 100 4.22 16.16 2.33
CA ILE A 100 3.98 15.00 1.47
C ILE A 100 2.86 14.15 2.05
N GLU A 101 1.81 13.93 1.25
CA GLU A 101 0.66 13.10 1.60
C GLU A 101 0.65 11.79 0.79
N PHE A 102 1.13 11.83 -0.46
CA PHE A 102 1.07 10.71 -1.40
C PHE A 102 2.44 10.35 -1.96
N ILE A 103 2.75 9.06 -1.97
CA ILE A 103 3.92 8.48 -2.63
C ILE A 103 3.40 7.47 -3.64
N ASP A 104 3.69 7.70 -4.92
CA ASP A 104 3.25 6.79 -5.97
C ASP A 104 3.98 5.43 -5.92
N GLU A 105 3.39 4.43 -6.56
CA GLU A 105 3.84 3.04 -6.55
C GLU A 105 5.32 2.83 -6.95
N HIS A 106 5.84 3.64 -7.86
CA HIS A 106 7.19 3.49 -8.41
C HIS A 106 8.01 4.78 -8.24
N ALA A 107 7.74 5.54 -7.19
CA ALA A 107 8.40 6.82 -6.91
C ALA A 107 9.94 6.71 -6.87
N PHE A 108 10.48 5.65 -6.27
CA PHE A 108 11.93 5.44 -6.11
C PHE A 108 12.54 4.45 -7.11
N LYS A 109 11.78 4.12 -8.17
CA LYS A 109 12.29 3.26 -9.26
C LYS A 109 13.43 3.99 -9.98
N GLY A 110 14.56 3.30 -10.16
CA GLY A 110 15.80 3.85 -10.74
C GLY A 110 16.86 4.23 -9.70
N VAL A 111 16.48 4.48 -8.45
CA VAL A 111 17.41 4.77 -7.33
C VAL A 111 17.36 3.74 -6.21
N ALA A 112 16.48 2.73 -6.29
CA ALA A 112 16.26 1.74 -5.24
C ALA A 112 17.53 0.98 -4.78
N GLU A 113 18.48 0.76 -5.71
CA GLU A 113 19.73 0.04 -5.45
C GLU A 113 20.87 0.94 -4.99
N THR A 114 20.88 2.21 -5.41
CA THR A 114 21.98 3.15 -5.18
C THR A 114 21.75 4.05 -3.98
N LEU A 115 20.48 4.28 -3.64
CA LEU A 115 20.08 5.08 -2.50
C LEU A 115 20.48 4.40 -1.18
N GLN A 116 21.18 5.14 -0.34
CA GLN A 116 21.69 4.69 0.96
C GLN A 116 20.86 5.25 2.10
N THR A 117 20.39 6.49 1.99
CA THR A 117 19.58 7.16 3.00
C THR A 117 18.41 7.89 2.34
N LEU A 118 17.21 7.64 2.87
CA LEU A 118 15.98 8.33 2.50
C LEU A 118 15.38 8.95 3.76
N ASP A 119 15.17 10.27 3.76
CA ASP A 119 14.49 10.95 4.85
C ASP A 119 13.14 11.51 4.38
N LEU A 120 12.06 10.97 4.95
CA LEU A 120 10.67 11.37 4.76
C LEU A 120 10.03 11.79 6.08
N SER A 121 10.84 12.06 7.11
CA SER A 121 10.35 12.47 8.43
C SER A 121 9.64 13.83 8.39
N ASP A 122 8.76 14.08 9.36
CA ASP A 122 8.04 15.36 9.48
C ASP A 122 7.24 15.72 8.21
N ASN A 123 6.46 14.76 7.71
CA ASN A 123 5.57 14.94 6.56
C ASN A 123 4.11 14.63 6.97
N ARG A 124 3.20 14.48 5.99
CA ARG A 124 1.77 14.23 6.20
C ARG A 124 1.31 12.88 5.65
N ILE A 125 2.22 11.92 5.54
CA ILE A 125 1.96 10.62 4.92
C ILE A 125 1.05 9.80 5.83
N LYS A 126 -0.08 9.33 5.27
CA LYS A 126 -1.03 8.47 5.99
C LYS A 126 -0.84 7.00 5.65
N SER A 127 -0.71 6.69 4.37
CA SER A 127 -0.52 5.33 3.88
C SER A 127 0.40 5.35 2.66
N VAL A 128 0.95 4.19 2.34
CA VAL A 128 1.90 4.01 1.23
C VAL A 128 1.51 2.79 0.44
N HIS A 129 1.74 2.83 -0.87
CA HIS A 129 1.48 1.67 -1.70
C HIS A 129 2.45 0.53 -1.35
N LYS A 130 1.99 -0.73 -1.44
CA LYS A 130 2.79 -1.93 -1.15
C LYS A 130 4.14 -1.98 -1.89
N ASN A 131 4.18 -1.38 -3.09
CA ASN A 131 5.35 -1.39 -3.97
C ASN A 131 6.11 -0.05 -3.96
N ALA A 132 5.66 0.97 -3.21
CA ALA A 132 6.29 2.30 -3.19
C ALA A 132 7.79 2.24 -2.85
N PHE A 133 8.17 1.34 -1.92
CA PHE A 133 9.55 1.10 -1.49
C PHE A 133 10.09 -0.25 -1.97
N ASN A 134 9.52 -0.81 -3.03
CA ASN A 134 9.93 -2.13 -3.52
C ASN A 134 11.41 -2.15 -3.90
N ASN A 135 12.14 -3.16 -3.42
CA ASN A 135 13.59 -3.32 -3.59
C ASN A 135 14.46 -2.18 -3.04
N LEU A 136 13.90 -1.25 -2.27
CA LEU A 136 14.67 -0.15 -1.69
C LEU A 136 15.54 -0.68 -0.54
N LYS A 137 16.85 -0.60 -0.70
CA LYS A 137 17.83 -1.02 0.34
C LYS A 137 18.28 0.13 1.26
N ALA A 138 17.83 1.34 0.97
CA ALA A 138 18.18 2.54 1.72
C ALA A 138 17.69 2.47 3.18
N ARG A 139 18.43 3.11 4.08
CA ARG A 139 17.94 3.42 5.43
C ARG A 139 16.89 4.51 5.32
N ALA A 140 15.61 4.13 5.45
CA ALA A 140 14.50 5.06 5.41
C ALA A 140 14.19 5.62 6.81
N ARG A 141 14.03 6.94 6.93
CA ARG A 141 13.51 7.64 8.10
C ARG A 141 12.11 8.14 7.77
N ILE A 142 11.10 7.57 8.42
CA ILE A 142 9.67 7.82 8.12
C ILE A 142 8.88 8.21 9.38
N ALA A 143 9.59 8.62 10.43
CA ALA A 143 8.99 9.06 11.69
C ALA A 143 8.18 10.35 11.50
N ASN A 144 7.40 10.74 12.52
CA ASN A 144 6.64 11.99 12.54
C ASN A 144 5.73 12.19 11.31
N ASN A 145 4.97 11.16 10.98
CA ASN A 145 3.94 11.19 9.94
C ASN A 145 2.64 10.63 10.53
N PRO A 146 1.45 11.10 10.08
CA PRO A 146 0.15 10.66 10.57
C PRO A 146 -0.25 9.27 10.03
N TRP A 147 0.57 8.25 10.30
CA TRP A 147 0.40 6.90 9.75
C TRP A 147 -0.95 6.28 10.11
N HIS A 148 -1.59 5.68 9.11
CA HIS A 148 -2.70 4.75 9.23
C HIS A 148 -2.13 3.34 9.21
N CYS A 149 -2.19 2.66 10.36
CA CYS A 149 -1.63 1.33 10.53
C CYS A 149 -2.62 0.26 10.08
N ASP A 150 -2.30 -0.38 8.96
CA ASP A 150 -3.05 -1.45 8.34
C ASP A 150 -2.09 -2.59 7.89
N CYS A 151 -2.63 -3.58 7.19
CA CYS A 151 -1.83 -4.66 6.64
C CYS A 151 -0.83 -4.18 5.56
N THR A 152 -1.17 -3.13 4.80
CA THR A 152 -0.28 -2.64 3.73
C THR A 152 0.98 -2.02 4.31
N LEU A 153 0.85 -1.18 5.33
CA LEU A 153 1.97 -0.61 6.07
C LEU A 153 2.81 -1.71 6.72
N GLN A 154 2.19 -2.74 7.28
CA GLN A 154 2.89 -3.89 7.85
C GLN A 154 3.79 -4.62 6.85
N GLN A 155 3.29 -4.84 5.62
CA GLN A 155 4.08 -5.47 4.56
C GLN A 155 5.24 -4.58 4.11
N VAL A 156 4.99 -3.27 3.94
CA VAL A 156 6.00 -2.29 3.55
C VAL A 156 7.10 -2.15 4.59
N LEU A 157 6.74 -2.08 5.88
CA LEU A 157 7.73 -2.01 6.95
C LEU A 157 8.54 -3.30 7.05
N ARG A 158 7.92 -4.48 6.88
CA ARG A 158 8.63 -5.77 6.82
C ARG A 158 9.60 -5.85 5.64
N SER A 159 9.23 -5.35 4.45
CA SER A 159 10.14 -5.35 3.30
C SER A 159 11.32 -4.39 3.47
N MET A 160 11.15 -3.31 4.22
CA MET A 160 12.23 -2.38 4.58
C MET A 160 13.04 -2.80 5.82
N ALA A 161 12.61 -3.84 6.55
CA ALA A 161 13.10 -4.20 7.91
C ALA A 161 14.53 -4.76 8.01
N SER A 162 15.37 -4.61 6.97
CA SER A 162 16.82 -4.87 7.12
C SER A 162 17.48 -3.96 8.17
N ASN A 163 16.82 -2.87 8.57
CA ASN A 163 17.26 -1.97 9.64
C ASN A 163 16.14 -1.84 10.69
N HIS A 164 16.20 -2.60 11.79
CA HIS A 164 15.22 -2.63 12.89
C HIS A 164 14.87 -1.24 13.48
N GLU A 165 15.69 -0.22 13.26
CA GLU A 165 15.45 1.14 13.79
C GLU A 165 14.31 1.91 13.10
N THR A 166 13.97 1.59 11.85
CA THR A 166 12.95 2.36 11.11
C THR A 166 11.53 2.07 11.63
N ALA A 167 11.25 0.82 12.02
CA ALA A 167 9.92 0.42 12.51
C ALA A 167 9.64 0.88 13.96
N ASN A 168 10.69 1.04 14.78
CA ASN A 168 10.57 1.51 16.17
C ASN A 168 9.96 2.93 16.26
N ASN A 169 10.24 3.78 15.27
CA ASN A 169 9.89 5.20 15.31
C ASN A 169 8.59 5.53 14.56
N VAL A 170 7.85 4.52 14.10
CA VAL A 170 6.54 4.70 13.47
C VAL A 170 5.46 4.63 14.54
N ILE A 171 4.76 5.74 14.76
CA ILE A 171 3.62 5.83 15.68
C ILE A 171 2.34 5.88 14.85
N CYS A 172 1.41 4.97 15.14
CA CYS A 172 0.12 4.91 14.46
C CYS A 172 -0.74 6.10 14.89
N LYS A 173 -1.15 6.97 13.97
CA LYS A 173 -2.15 8.00 14.27
C LYS A 173 -3.56 7.42 14.25
N THR A 174 -3.82 6.54 13.30
CA THR A 174 -5.05 5.76 13.15
C THR A 174 -4.68 4.32 12.82
N SER A 175 -5.60 3.37 12.99
CA SER A 175 -5.35 1.95 12.76
C SER A 175 -6.66 1.26 12.38
N VAL A 176 -6.58 0.11 11.69
CA VAL A 176 -7.73 -0.76 11.43
C VAL A 176 -8.36 -1.25 12.74
N LEU A 177 -7.54 -1.46 13.76
CA LEU A 177 -7.98 -1.71 15.13
C LEU A 177 -7.79 -0.44 15.96
N ASP A 178 -8.87 0.17 16.42
CA ASP A 178 -8.86 1.46 17.12
C ASP A 178 -7.96 1.47 18.37
N GLU A 179 -7.77 0.32 19.01
CA GLU A 179 -6.93 0.14 20.20
C GLU A 179 -5.43 0.43 19.96
N HIS A 180 -5.00 0.42 18.71
CA HIS A 180 -3.61 0.68 18.32
C HIS A 180 -3.35 2.13 17.89
N ALA A 181 -4.36 2.99 17.89
CA ALA A 181 -4.16 4.42 17.68
C ALA A 181 -3.30 5.02 18.81
N GLY A 182 -2.29 5.81 18.44
CA GLY A 182 -1.33 6.44 19.35
C GLY A 182 -0.19 5.52 19.84
N ARG A 183 -0.16 4.25 19.45
CA ARG A 183 0.88 3.30 19.87
C ARG A 183 1.97 3.14 18.79
N PRO A 184 3.20 2.75 19.19
CA PRO A 184 4.23 2.35 18.23
C PRO A 184 3.78 1.15 17.38
N PHE A 185 4.15 1.14 16.10
CA PHE A 185 3.75 0.12 15.15
C PHE A 185 4.16 -1.29 15.59
N LEU A 186 5.35 -1.47 16.18
CA LEU A 186 5.82 -2.80 16.60
C LEU A 186 4.94 -3.43 17.69
N ASN A 187 4.37 -2.63 18.59
CA ASN A 187 3.45 -3.16 19.59
C ASN A 187 2.17 -3.64 18.91
N ALA A 188 1.65 -2.88 17.94
CA ALA A 188 0.50 -3.29 17.15
C ALA A 188 0.76 -4.54 16.29
N ALA A 189 1.95 -4.63 15.66
CA ALA A 189 2.33 -5.73 14.78
C ALA A 189 2.67 -7.03 15.52
N ASN A 190 3.13 -6.94 16.78
CA ASN A 190 3.42 -8.09 17.63
C ASN A 190 2.18 -8.60 18.36
N ASP A 191 1.27 -7.71 18.81
CA ASP A 191 0.02 -8.10 19.48
C ASP A 191 -1.01 -8.68 18.49
N ALA A 192 -1.03 -8.19 17.25
CA ALA A 192 -1.96 -8.65 16.22
C ALA A 192 -1.30 -8.64 14.84
N ASP A 193 -1.36 -9.76 14.12
CA ASP A 193 -1.02 -9.76 12.70
C ASP A 193 -2.16 -9.06 11.94
N LEU A 194 -2.02 -7.75 11.69
CA LEU A 194 -3.05 -6.91 11.06
C LEU A 194 -3.53 -7.49 9.72
N CYS A 195 -2.66 -8.24 9.03
CA CYS A 195 -3.01 -8.95 7.79
C CYS A 195 -3.97 -10.14 7.97
N ASN A 196 -4.05 -10.74 9.15
CA ASN A 196 -4.96 -11.85 9.45
C ASN A 196 -6.27 -11.42 10.12
N LEU A 197 -6.35 -10.16 10.59
CA LEU A 197 -7.55 -9.57 11.17
C LEU A 197 -8.81 -9.74 10.29
N PRO A 198 -8.80 -9.43 8.98
CA PRO A 198 -10.00 -9.57 8.15
C PRO A 198 -10.47 -11.02 8.03
N LYS A 199 -9.55 -11.99 7.93
CA LYS A 199 -9.88 -13.43 7.87
C LYS A 199 -10.54 -13.92 9.15
N LYS A 200 -10.03 -13.47 10.29
CA LYS A 200 -10.55 -13.88 11.60
C LYS A 200 -11.98 -13.38 11.82
N THR A 201 -12.30 -12.15 11.41
CA THR A 201 -13.67 -11.61 11.52
C THR A 201 -14.68 -12.33 10.61
N THR A 202 -14.28 -12.75 9.40
CA THR A 202 -15.16 -13.49 8.49
C THR A 202 -15.47 -14.90 8.99
N ASP A 203 -14.51 -15.57 9.60
CA ASP A 203 -14.71 -16.92 10.16
C ASP A 203 -15.75 -16.90 11.30
N TYR A 204 -15.67 -15.91 12.21
CA TYR A 204 -16.66 -15.78 13.29
C TYR A 204 -18.05 -15.43 12.75
N ALA A 205 -18.16 -14.49 11.81
CA ALA A 205 -19.44 -14.13 11.22
C ALA A 205 -20.09 -15.32 10.51
N MET A 206 -19.31 -16.10 9.75
CA MET A 206 -19.78 -17.31 9.10
C MET A 206 -20.25 -18.36 10.11
N LEU A 207 -19.50 -18.59 11.20
CA LEU A 207 -19.91 -19.50 12.26
C LEU A 207 -21.22 -19.06 12.94
N VAL A 208 -21.36 -17.78 13.27
CA VAL A 208 -22.60 -17.25 13.88
C VAL A 208 -23.80 -17.46 12.97
N THR A 209 -23.67 -17.18 11.67
CA THR A 209 -24.76 -17.44 10.71
C THR A 209 -25.07 -18.93 10.55
N MET A 210 -24.05 -19.79 10.59
CA MET A 210 -24.22 -21.25 10.54
C MET A 210 -25.00 -21.77 11.75
N PHE A 211 -24.61 -21.39 12.97
CA PHE A 211 -25.32 -21.76 14.19
C PHE A 211 -26.74 -21.17 14.24
N GLY A 212 -26.92 -19.93 13.78
CA GLY A 212 -28.25 -19.32 13.63
C GLY A 212 -29.17 -20.10 12.69
N TRP A 213 -28.63 -20.57 11.55
CA TRP A 213 -29.40 -21.38 10.61
C TRP A 213 -29.73 -22.77 11.16
N PHE A 214 -28.76 -23.45 11.78
CA PHE A 214 -28.99 -24.76 12.39
C PHE A 214 -30.02 -24.69 13.52
N THR A 215 -29.95 -23.68 14.39
CA THR A 215 -30.94 -23.50 15.45
C THR A 215 -32.33 -23.26 14.87
N MET A 216 -32.46 -22.43 13.82
CA MET A 216 -33.74 -22.20 13.13
C MET A 216 -34.31 -23.48 12.50
N VAL A 217 -33.47 -24.28 11.81
CA VAL A 217 -33.88 -25.55 11.20
C VAL A 217 -34.30 -26.57 12.26
N ILE A 218 -33.51 -26.73 13.33
CA ILE A 218 -33.83 -27.66 14.43
C ILE A 218 -35.15 -27.24 15.10
N SER A 219 -35.33 -25.94 15.39
CA SER A 219 -36.58 -25.43 15.94
C SER A 219 -37.78 -25.69 15.03
N TYR A 220 -37.63 -25.48 13.71
CA TYR A 220 -38.68 -25.77 12.73
C TYR A 220 -39.04 -27.26 12.68
N VAL A 221 -38.05 -28.15 12.68
CA VAL A 221 -38.26 -29.61 12.67
C VAL A 221 -38.95 -30.05 13.96
N VAL A 222 -38.49 -29.57 15.13
CA VAL A 222 -39.12 -29.89 16.43
C VAL A 222 -40.57 -29.41 16.46
N TYR A 223 -40.83 -28.18 16.00
CA TYR A 223 -42.17 -27.63 15.88
C TYR A 223 -43.06 -28.51 14.98
N TYR A 224 -42.58 -28.85 13.78
CA TYR A 224 -43.31 -29.67 12.81
C TYR A 224 -43.63 -31.07 13.35
N VAL A 225 -42.67 -31.72 14.05
CA VAL A 225 -42.89 -33.03 14.67
C VAL A 225 -43.89 -32.95 15.80
N ARG A 226 -43.79 -31.94 16.68
CA ARG A 226 -44.76 -31.72 17.77
C ARG A 226 -46.16 -31.50 17.24
N GLN A 227 -46.29 -30.66 16.22
CA GLN A 227 -47.57 -30.39 15.56
C GLN A 227 -48.20 -31.67 15.00
N ASN A 228 -47.44 -32.46 14.24
CA ASN A 228 -47.94 -33.72 13.68
C ASN A 228 -48.30 -34.75 14.76
N GLN A 229 -47.57 -34.81 15.88
CA GLN A 229 -47.91 -35.68 17.00
C GLN A 229 -49.23 -35.25 17.66
N GLU A 230 -49.45 -33.94 17.83
CA GLU A 230 -50.70 -33.39 18.37
C GLU A 230 -51.90 -33.65 17.45
N ASP A 231 -51.73 -33.49 16.13
CA ASP A 231 -52.76 -33.80 15.14
C ASP A 231 -53.11 -35.30 15.17
N ALA A 232 -52.11 -36.19 15.16
CA ALA A 232 -52.33 -37.64 15.24
C ALA A 232 -53.05 -38.05 16.53
N ARG A 233 -52.70 -37.42 17.67
CA ARG A 233 -53.36 -37.67 18.96
C ARG A 233 -54.85 -37.30 18.91
N ARG A 234 -55.18 -36.12 18.36
CA ARG A 234 -56.57 -35.66 18.19
C ARG A 234 -57.38 -36.61 17.30
N HIS A 235 -56.81 -37.09 16.20
CA HIS A 235 -57.48 -38.07 15.34
C HIS A 235 -57.80 -39.38 16.05
N LEU A 236 -56.89 -39.85 16.92
CA LEU A 236 -57.08 -41.10 17.65
C LEU A 236 -58.14 -40.98 18.75
N GLU A 237 -58.24 -39.82 19.40
CA GLU A 237 -59.32 -39.50 20.34
C GLU A 237 -60.68 -39.40 19.64
N TYR A 238 -60.73 -38.79 18.45
CA TYR A 238 -61.94 -38.77 17.62
C TYR A 238 -62.41 -40.20 17.28
N LEU A 239 -61.50 -41.07 16.83
CA LEU A 239 -61.83 -42.47 16.51
C LEU A 239 -62.36 -43.25 17.72
N LYS A 240 -61.84 -42.99 18.93
CA LYS A 240 -62.33 -43.61 20.18
C LYS A 240 -63.72 -43.14 20.59
N SER A 241 -64.11 -41.92 20.20
CA SER A 241 -65.44 -41.37 20.50
C SER A 241 -66.56 -41.92 19.61
N LEU A 242 -66.21 -42.61 18.52
CA LEU A 242 -67.19 -43.24 17.64
C LEU A 242 -67.85 -44.43 18.35
N PRO A 243 -69.19 -44.59 18.28
CA PRO A 243 -69.89 -45.66 18.98
C PRO A 243 -69.46 -47.04 18.46
N SER A 244 -69.01 -47.90 19.38
CA SER A 244 -68.65 -49.30 19.09
C SER A 244 -69.91 -50.08 18.68
N ARG A 245 -69.88 -50.66 17.47
CA ARG A 245 -70.95 -51.54 16.98
C ARG A 245 -70.86 -52.87 17.74
N GLN A 246 -71.74 -53.08 18.72
CA GLN A 246 -71.87 -54.36 19.43
C GLN A 246 -72.13 -55.49 18.42
N LYS A 247 -71.26 -56.51 18.45
CA LYS A 247 -71.44 -57.75 17.69
C LYS A 247 -72.54 -58.57 18.38
N LYS A 248 -73.67 -58.79 17.71
CA LYS A 248 -74.68 -59.76 18.16
C LYS A 248 -74.08 -61.18 18.09
N PRO A 249 -74.27 -62.03 19.10
CA PRO A 249 -74.10 -63.47 18.95
C PRO A 249 -75.28 -64.02 18.14
N ASP A 250 -75.06 -65.15 17.49
CA ASP A 250 -75.98 -65.92 16.63
C ASP A 250 -75.95 -65.56 15.15
N GLU A 251 -75.02 -66.20 14.41
CA GLU A 251 -75.39 -66.97 13.22
C GLU A 251 -74.30 -68.03 12.98
N ALA A 252 -74.67 -69.30 13.24
CA ALA A 252 -73.94 -70.48 12.81
C ALA A 252 -74.33 -70.82 11.36
N ASP A 253 -73.47 -71.65 10.75
CA ASP A 253 -73.64 -72.37 9.48
C ASP A 253 -73.45 -71.48 8.22
N ASP A 254 -72.67 -71.86 7.20
CA ASP A 254 -72.38 -73.18 6.72
C ASP A 254 -70.99 -73.30 6.08
N ILE A 255 -70.45 -74.50 6.22
CA ILE A 255 -69.27 -75.02 5.53
C ILE A 255 -69.57 -75.18 4.04
N SER A 256 -68.67 -74.71 3.17
CA SER A 256 -68.53 -75.30 1.83
C SER A 256 -67.07 -75.40 1.45
N THR A 257 -66.51 -76.59 1.70
CA THR A 257 -65.35 -77.13 1.00
C THR A 257 -65.82 -77.72 -0.33
N VAL A 258 -65.24 -77.27 -1.45
CA VAL A 258 -65.19 -78.03 -2.71
C VAL A 258 -63.80 -77.77 -3.30
N VAL A 259 -62.88 -78.72 -3.09
CA VAL A 259 -62.27 -79.65 -4.07
C VAL A 259 -61.36 -78.94 -5.08
#